data_AF-A0A415RM07-F1
#
_entry.id   AF-A0A415RM07-F1
#
_cell.length_a   1.000
_cell.length_b   1.000
_cell.length_c   1.000
_cell.angle_alpha   90.00
_cell.angle_beta   90.00
_cell.angle_gamma   90.00
#
_symmetry.space_group_name_H-M   'P 1'
#
loop_
_entity.id
_entity.type
_entity.pdbx_description
1 polymer ?
#
loop_
_entity_poly.entity_id
_entity_poly.type
_entity_poly.pdbx_seq_one_letter_code
_entity_poly.pdbx_strand_id
1 'polypeptide(L)'
;MNGSVKRVILGEAIVLVAWLVIMFVCKNALMNPIVFAMSLGFGVLAFAAASISAAMSDKQSTVKSTTEIHYLPVASSCAYFVVALLANTYFVFAAYGWGGSMIPVVVNVVLLAVLVLVQMGLSFNGRQVDQKVAAVAAKTVQTAQFGSYVGQLLAVAQDAQVKAELKALKDDISFSSNMSQPHVQEIERQFSAALEAVSNSMSADEPADVTVGLVHDARNIWKKRNAALTAVK
;
A
#
# COMPACT_ATOMS: atom_id res chain seq x y z
N MET A 1 15.00 -8.22 5.02
CA MET A 1 14.93 -7.01 5.85
C MET A 1 15.43 -5.82 5.05
N ASN A 2 14.55 -4.88 4.71
CA ASN A 2 14.89 -3.68 3.93
C ASN A 2 16.05 -2.90 4.54
N GLY A 3 16.81 -2.21 3.70
CA GLY A 3 17.88 -1.32 4.15
C GLY A 3 17.39 -0.17 5.05
N SER A 4 16.16 0.31 4.83
CA SER A 4 15.56 1.38 5.66
C SER A 4 15.21 0.90 7.07
N VAL A 5 14.57 -0.27 7.22
CA VAL A 5 14.21 -0.85 8.54
C VAL A 5 15.47 -1.20 9.35
N LYS A 6 16.52 -1.70 8.68
CA LYS A 6 17.83 -1.91 9.31
C LYS A 6 18.41 -0.63 9.91
N ARG A 7 18.31 0.50 9.21
CA ARG A 7 18.79 1.81 9.71
C ARG A 7 17.96 2.30 10.90
N VAL A 8 16.66 2.08 10.90
CA VAL A 8 15.79 2.44 12.03
C VAL A 8 16.14 1.62 13.28
N ILE A 9 16.24 0.30 13.16
CA ILE A 9 16.63 -0.58 14.28
C ILE A 9 18.02 -0.20 14.80
N LEU A 10 18.96 0.10 13.90
CA LEU A 10 20.30 0.56 14.30
C LEU A 10 20.24 1.90 15.06
N GLY A 11 19.41 2.83 14.61
CA GLY A 11 19.17 4.10 15.31
C GLY A 11 18.57 3.90 16.70
N GLU A 12 17.53 3.06 16.83
CA GLU A 12 16.93 2.70 18.11
C GLU A 12 17.95 2.04 19.04
N ALA A 13 18.83 1.18 18.52
CA ALA A 13 19.89 0.56 19.30
C ALA A 13 20.91 1.57 19.84
N ILE A 14 21.31 2.56 19.02
CA ILE A 14 22.20 3.65 19.46
C ILE A 14 21.53 4.47 20.58
N VAL A 15 20.26 4.81 20.43
CA VAL A 15 19.49 5.54 21.45
C VAL A 15 19.36 4.72 22.74
N LEU A 16 19.09 3.42 22.64
CA LEU A 16 19.04 2.53 23.80
C LEU A 16 20.38 2.50 24.54
N VAL A 17 21.49 2.34 23.83
CA VAL A 17 22.83 2.32 24.43
C VAL A 17 23.13 3.63 25.13
N ALA A 18 22.87 4.78 24.46
CA ALA A 18 23.06 6.10 25.07
C ALA A 18 22.21 6.25 26.34
N TRP A 19 20.95 5.83 26.29
CA TRP A 19 20.05 5.84 27.44
C TRP A 19 20.56 4.96 28.59
N LEU A 20 21.03 3.74 28.31
CA LEU A 20 21.61 2.86 29.33
C LEU A 20 22.81 3.50 30.01
N VAL A 21 23.72 4.12 29.25
CA VAL A 21 24.88 4.84 29.82
C VAL A 21 24.41 5.95 30.77
N ILE A 22 23.44 6.77 30.35
CA ILE A 22 22.88 7.84 31.19
C ILE A 22 22.30 7.26 32.49
N MET A 23 21.51 6.19 32.40
CA MET A 23 20.88 5.56 33.56
C MET A 23 21.90 5.01 34.56
N PHE A 24 23.00 4.43 34.07
CA PHE A 24 24.08 3.93 34.95
C PHE A 24 24.91 5.06 35.56
N VAL A 25 25.20 6.13 34.82
CA VAL A 25 25.94 7.30 35.32
C VAL A 25 25.13 8.04 36.39
N CYS A 26 23.83 8.19 36.18
CA CYS A 26 22.94 8.90 37.10
C CYS A 26 22.43 8.03 38.26
N LYS A 27 22.84 6.76 38.33
CA LYS A 27 22.47 5.86 39.42
C LYS A 27 23.00 6.41 40.74
N ASN A 28 22.09 6.65 41.68
CA ASN A 28 22.43 7.17 43.01
C ASN A 28 21.98 6.20 44.12
N ALA A 29 22.61 6.25 45.29
CA ALA A 29 22.32 5.38 46.44
C ALA A 29 20.91 5.57 47.02
N LEU A 30 20.26 6.71 46.72
CA LEU A 30 18.90 7.05 47.14
C LEU A 30 17.81 6.43 46.24
N MET A 31 18.17 5.83 45.11
CA MET A 31 17.22 5.21 44.19
C MET A 31 16.76 3.84 44.68
N ASN A 32 15.47 3.53 44.47
CA ASN A 32 14.93 2.21 44.74
C ASN A 32 15.51 1.19 43.73
N PRO A 33 16.29 0.19 44.18
CA PRO A 33 16.99 -0.74 43.29
C PRO A 33 16.02 -1.61 42.47
N ILE A 34 14.83 -1.89 43.00
CA ILE A 34 13.82 -2.71 42.33
C ILE A 34 13.20 -1.91 41.17
N VAL A 35 12.83 -0.65 41.41
CA VAL A 35 12.28 0.23 40.37
C VAL A 35 13.30 0.52 39.29
N PHE A 36 14.58 0.68 39.66
CA PHE A 36 15.69 0.81 38.73
C PHE A 36 15.82 -0.43 37.82
N ALA A 37 15.88 -1.63 38.41
CA ALA A 37 16.00 -2.87 37.66
C ALA A 37 14.80 -3.12 36.74
N MET A 38 13.57 -2.86 37.22
CA MET A 38 12.36 -3.00 36.39
C MET A 38 12.34 -2.01 35.23
N SER A 39 12.67 -0.75 35.47
CA SER A 39 12.65 0.28 34.43
C SER A 39 13.70 0.02 33.34
N LEU A 40 14.87 -0.51 33.72
CA LEU A 40 15.85 -1.01 32.76
C LEU A 40 15.28 -2.19 31.94
N GLY A 41 14.68 -3.17 32.62
CA GLY A 41 14.05 -4.31 31.97
C GLY A 41 12.97 -3.90 30.97
N PHE A 42 12.09 -2.98 31.35
CA PHE A 42 11.04 -2.45 30.49
C PHE A 42 11.59 -1.59 29.35
N GLY A 43 12.67 -0.83 29.55
CA GLY A 43 13.34 -0.11 28.48
C GLY A 43 13.91 -1.05 27.40
N VAL A 44 14.53 -2.16 27.81
CA VAL A 44 15.02 -3.20 26.88
C VAL A 44 13.86 -3.93 26.20
N LEU A 45 12.78 -4.25 26.92
CA LEU A 45 11.59 -4.85 26.34
C LEU A 45 10.90 -3.92 25.34
N ALA A 46 10.88 -2.61 25.60
CA ALA A 46 10.34 -1.63 24.66
C ALA A 46 11.13 -1.60 23.35
N PHE A 47 12.46 -1.66 23.42
CA PHE A 47 13.31 -1.81 22.24
C PHE A 47 12.99 -3.10 21.47
N ALA A 48 12.89 -4.24 22.17
CA ALA A 48 12.56 -5.51 21.53
C ALA A 48 11.19 -5.46 20.84
N ALA A 49 10.17 -4.90 21.49
CA ALA A 49 8.84 -4.73 20.92
C ALA A 49 8.84 -3.81 19.68
N ALA A 50 9.53 -2.66 19.74
CA ALA A 50 9.67 -1.73 18.62
C ALA A 50 10.40 -2.38 17.43
N SER A 51 11.50 -3.08 17.69
CA SER A 51 12.29 -3.79 16.67
C SER A 51 11.51 -4.94 16.03
N ILE A 52 10.79 -5.75 16.81
CA ILE A 52 9.93 -6.82 16.30
C ILE A 52 8.82 -6.22 15.43
N SER A 53 8.20 -5.14 15.89
CA SER A 53 7.13 -4.47 15.17
C SER A 53 7.60 -3.87 13.84
N ALA A 54 8.78 -3.24 13.82
CA ALA A 54 9.41 -2.75 12.60
C ALA A 54 9.77 -3.89 11.63
N ALA A 55 10.27 -5.01 12.15
CA ALA A 55 10.59 -6.19 11.35
C ALA A 55 9.36 -6.90 10.78
N MET A 56 8.25 -6.95 11.52
CA MET A 56 6.96 -7.48 11.03
C MET A 56 6.37 -6.58 9.94
N SER A 57 6.47 -5.25 10.12
CA SER A 57 6.02 -4.27 9.11
C SER A 57 6.75 -4.47 7.78
N ASP A 58 8.05 -4.80 7.80
CA ASP A 58 8.83 -5.08 6.59
C ASP A 58 8.39 -6.34 5.84
N LYS A 59 7.93 -7.38 6.56
CA LYS A 59 7.43 -8.61 5.93
C LYS A 59 6.09 -8.40 5.22
N GLN A 60 5.31 -7.42 5.66
CA GLN A 60 4.01 -7.10 5.09
C GLN A 60 4.12 -6.18 3.86
N SER A 61 5.29 -5.56 3.64
CA SER A 61 5.65 -4.73 2.48
C SER A 61 6.01 -5.56 1.24
N THR A 62 5.13 -6.45 0.77
CA THR A 62 5.37 -7.23 -0.46
C THR A 62 5.33 -6.37 -1.72
N VAL A 63 4.83 -5.13 -1.64
CA VAL A 63 4.78 -4.18 -2.74
C VAL A 63 5.81 -3.09 -2.47
N LYS A 64 6.79 -2.92 -3.39
CA LYS A 64 7.68 -1.74 -3.48
C LYS A 64 6.86 -0.50 -3.88
N SER A 65 5.80 -0.17 -3.14
CA SER A 65 5.03 1.04 -3.36
C SER A 65 5.59 2.13 -2.47
N THR A 66 6.13 3.16 -3.09
CA THR A 66 6.74 4.36 -2.47
C THR A 66 5.67 5.26 -1.82
N THR A 67 4.70 4.68 -1.13
CA THR A 67 3.58 5.42 -0.55
C THR A 67 3.83 5.59 0.94
N GLU A 68 3.80 6.84 1.42
CA GLU A 68 4.10 7.27 2.81
C GLU A 68 3.37 6.47 3.89
N ILE A 69 2.24 5.86 3.54
CA ILE A 69 1.40 5.03 4.40
C ILE A 69 2.18 3.82 4.96
N HIS A 70 3.18 3.30 4.23
CA HIS A 70 3.98 2.15 4.67
C HIS A 70 4.97 2.48 5.79
N TYR A 71 5.28 3.77 6.00
CA TYR A 71 6.17 4.21 7.07
C TYR A 71 5.45 4.48 8.39
N LEU A 72 4.11 4.59 8.39
CA LEU A 72 3.32 4.86 9.60
C LEU A 72 3.50 3.79 10.69
N PRO A 73 3.49 2.47 10.38
CA PRO A 73 3.77 1.43 11.37
C PRO A 73 5.15 1.60 12.03
N VAL A 74 6.17 1.91 11.24
CA VAL A 74 7.56 2.09 11.72
C VAL A 74 7.69 3.37 12.56
N ALA A 75 7.06 4.46 12.13
CA ALA A 75 7.05 5.72 12.88
C ALA A 75 6.34 5.56 14.24
N SER A 76 5.22 4.83 14.27
CA SER A 76 4.48 4.57 15.52
C SER A 76 5.30 3.74 16.53
N SER A 77 6.08 2.76 16.06
CA SER A 77 6.98 1.98 16.91
C SER A 77 8.12 2.81 17.48
N CYS A 78 8.70 3.71 16.68
CA CYS A 78 9.72 4.63 17.16
C CYS A 78 9.16 5.61 18.20
N ALA A 79 7.96 6.15 17.98
CA ALA A 79 7.28 7.01 18.95
C ALA A 79 7.01 6.27 20.27
N TYR A 80 6.51 5.03 20.21
CA TYR A 80 6.34 4.18 21.38
C TYR A 80 7.67 3.98 22.13
N PHE A 81 8.75 3.67 21.43
CA PHE A 81 10.07 3.43 22.03
C PHE A 81 10.56 4.66 22.80
N VAL A 82 10.46 5.86 22.20
CA VAL A 82 10.85 7.12 22.85
C VAL A 82 9.98 7.40 24.09
N VAL A 83 8.66 7.25 23.98
CA VAL A 83 7.73 7.48 25.11
C VAL A 83 8.01 6.49 26.25
N ALA A 84 8.27 5.22 25.93
CA ALA A 84 8.61 4.20 26.92
C ALA A 84 9.94 4.53 27.62
N LEU A 85 10.97 4.97 26.89
CA LEU A 85 12.24 5.40 27.49
C LEU A 85 12.06 6.61 28.42
N LEU A 86 11.29 7.62 28.01
CA LEU A 86 11.01 8.78 28.84
C LEU A 86 10.23 8.40 30.11
N ALA A 87 9.21 7.54 29.99
CA ALA A 87 8.46 7.05 31.13
C ALA A 87 9.35 6.27 32.11
N ASN A 88 10.18 5.35 31.60
CA ASN A 88 11.11 4.56 32.42
C ASN A 88 12.20 5.44 33.06
N THR A 89 12.64 6.50 32.39
CA THR A 89 13.53 7.51 32.98
C THR A 89 12.84 8.19 34.15
N TYR A 90 11.62 8.70 33.93
CA TYR A 90 10.84 9.38 34.97
C TYR A 90 10.63 8.49 36.20
N PHE A 91 10.26 7.22 36.02
CA PHE A 91 10.03 6.30 37.13
C PHE A 91 11.27 6.04 37.99
N VAL A 92 12.46 6.06 37.38
CA VAL A 92 13.72 5.85 38.10
C VAL A 92 14.10 7.05 38.95
N PHE A 93 13.86 8.27 38.47
CA PHE A 93 14.19 9.50 39.21
C PHE A 93 13.09 9.97 40.14
N ALA A 94 11.85 9.58 39.90
CA ALA A 94 10.76 9.82 40.81
C ALA A 94 10.99 8.96 42.08
N ALA A 95 11.19 9.62 43.21
CA ALA A 95 11.43 8.99 44.51
C ALA A 95 10.14 8.30 45.03
N TYR A 96 9.76 7.21 44.38
CA TYR A 96 8.67 6.36 44.83
C TYR A 96 9.14 5.56 46.05
N GLY A 97 8.51 5.82 47.20
CA GLY A 97 8.67 5.00 48.40
C GLY A 97 8.37 3.51 48.13
N TRP A 98 8.70 2.64 49.11
CA TRP A 98 8.74 1.17 49.00
C TRP A 98 7.53 0.48 48.33
N GLY A 99 6.35 1.13 48.22
CA GLY A 99 5.14 0.61 47.58
C GLY A 99 4.86 1.07 46.14
N GLY A 100 5.68 1.91 45.51
CA GLY A 100 5.40 2.50 44.18
C GLY A 100 5.80 1.67 42.96
N SER A 101 6.26 0.43 43.14
CA SER A 101 6.80 -0.43 42.08
C SER A 101 5.78 -0.96 41.07
N MET A 102 4.48 -0.88 41.36
CA MET A 102 3.42 -1.33 40.45
C MET A 102 3.16 -0.33 39.32
N ILE A 103 3.40 0.96 39.55
CA ILE A 103 3.09 2.03 38.59
C ILE A 103 3.90 1.87 37.27
N PRO A 104 5.23 1.61 37.30
CA PRO A 104 6.00 1.37 36.09
C PRO A 104 5.48 0.18 35.28
N VAL A 105 5.05 -0.89 35.96
CA VAL A 105 4.52 -2.09 35.30
C VAL A 105 3.23 -1.77 34.57
N VAL A 106 2.27 -1.14 35.26
CA VAL A 106 0.97 -0.78 34.68
C VAL A 106 1.16 0.14 33.48
N VAL A 107 2.01 1.15 33.59
CA VAL A 107 2.23 2.11 32.50
C VAL A 107 2.88 1.44 31.28
N ASN A 108 3.89 0.59 31.46
CA ASN A 108 4.51 -0.11 30.33
C ASN A 108 3.54 -1.11 29.67
N VAL A 109 2.69 -1.79 30.44
CA VAL A 109 1.63 -2.66 29.89
C VAL A 109 0.61 -1.86 29.08
N VAL A 110 0.17 -0.70 29.59
CA VAL A 110 -0.76 0.18 28.87
C VAL A 110 -0.12 0.71 27.58
N LEU A 111 1.13 1.18 27.63
CA LEU A 111 1.83 1.65 26.44
C LEU A 111 1.97 0.55 25.37
N LEU A 112 2.26 -0.68 25.80
CA LEU A 112 2.36 -1.82 24.89
C LEU A 112 1.00 -2.17 24.29
N ALA A 113 -0.08 -2.14 25.07
CA ALA A 113 -1.44 -2.35 24.57
C ALA A 113 -1.84 -1.28 23.53
N VAL A 114 -1.50 -0.01 23.77
CA VAL A 114 -1.72 1.08 22.81
C VAL A 114 -0.97 0.83 21.51
N LEU A 115 0.31 0.42 21.57
CA LEU A 115 1.08 0.08 20.38
C LEU A 115 0.40 -1.02 19.57
N VAL A 116 -0.06 -2.09 20.23
CA VAL A 116 -0.74 -3.21 19.55
C VAL A 116 -2.02 -2.75 18.86
N LEU A 117 -2.84 -1.92 19.52
CA LEU A 117 -4.08 -1.39 18.93
C LEU A 117 -3.81 -0.49 17.72
N VAL A 118 -2.81 0.39 17.80
CA VAL A 118 -2.40 1.25 16.68
C VAL A 118 -1.93 0.41 15.51
N GLN A 119 -1.10 -0.61 15.75
CA GLN A 119 -0.61 -1.49 14.70
C GLN A 119 -1.72 -2.33 14.04
N MET A 120 -2.69 -2.80 14.82
CA MET A 120 -3.89 -3.48 14.28
C MET A 120 -4.71 -2.55 13.39
N GLY A 121 -4.96 -1.30 13.83
CA GLY A 121 -5.70 -0.31 13.05
C GLY A 121 -4.99 0.08 11.76
N LEU A 122 -3.68 0.35 11.81
CA LEU A 122 -2.86 0.67 10.64
C LEU A 122 -2.82 -0.50 9.65
N SER A 123 -2.70 -1.74 10.13
CA SER A 123 -2.70 -2.94 9.27
C SER A 123 -4.04 -3.16 8.57
N PHE A 124 -5.16 -2.90 9.24
CA PHE A 124 -6.50 -3.03 8.65
C PHE A 124 -6.75 -1.97 7.57
N ASN A 125 -6.39 -0.72 7.85
CA ASN A 125 -6.56 0.39 6.90
C ASN A 125 -5.61 0.29 5.71
N GLY A 126 -4.35 -0.12 5.92
CA GLY A 126 -3.39 -0.36 4.85
C GLY A 126 -3.87 -1.41 3.86
N ARG A 127 -4.39 -2.54 4.34
CA ARG A 127 -4.96 -3.59 3.48
C ARG A 127 -6.17 -3.10 2.66
N GLN A 128 -7.02 -2.25 3.23
CA GLN A 128 -8.13 -1.66 2.48
C GLN A 128 -7.65 -0.68 1.40
N VAL A 129 -6.63 0.12 1.70
CA VAL A 129 -6.05 1.05 0.71
C VAL A 129 -5.39 0.27 -0.42
N ASP A 130 -4.60 -0.75 -0.11
CA ASP A 130 -3.96 -1.61 -1.11
C ASP A 130 -5.00 -2.34 -1.98
N GLN A 131 -6.10 -2.82 -1.39
CA GLN A 131 -7.20 -3.41 -2.16
C GLN A 131 -7.90 -2.38 -3.06
N LYS A 132 -8.12 -1.15 -2.58
CA LYS A 132 -8.71 -0.08 -3.39
C LYS A 132 -7.77 0.37 -4.50
N VAL A 133 -6.46 0.46 -4.25
CA VAL A 133 -5.44 0.80 -5.25
C VAL A 133 -5.29 -0.33 -6.26
N ALA A 134 -5.27 -1.60 -5.84
CA ALA A 134 -5.25 -2.74 -6.74
C ALA A 134 -6.53 -2.83 -7.58
N ALA A 135 -7.71 -2.52 -7.00
CA ALA A 135 -8.95 -2.45 -7.75
C ALA A 135 -8.97 -1.29 -8.76
N VAL A 136 -8.42 -0.12 -8.40
CA VAL A 136 -8.29 1.02 -9.32
C VAL A 136 -7.25 0.74 -10.41
N ALA A 137 -6.13 0.10 -10.07
CA ALA A 137 -5.13 -0.35 -11.03
C ALA A 137 -5.70 -1.39 -12.00
N ALA A 138 -6.45 -2.39 -11.51
CA ALA A 138 -7.15 -3.36 -12.35
C ALA A 138 -8.17 -2.68 -13.29
N LYS A 139 -8.91 -1.69 -12.79
CA LYS A 139 -9.86 -0.88 -13.58
C LYS A 139 -9.19 0.00 -14.64
N THR A 140 -7.91 0.35 -14.45
CA THR A 140 -7.12 1.15 -15.40
C THR A 140 -6.39 0.26 -16.43
N VAL A 141 -5.94 -0.92 -16.00
CA VAL A 141 -5.25 -1.90 -16.86
C VAL A 141 -6.17 -2.44 -17.94
N GLN A 142 -7.46 -2.63 -17.65
CA GLN A 142 -8.41 -3.16 -18.63
C GLN A 142 -8.62 -2.24 -19.84
N THR A 143 -8.68 -0.91 -19.65
CA THR A 143 -8.78 0.04 -20.76
C THR A 143 -7.46 0.19 -21.54
N ALA A 144 -6.32 0.13 -20.85
CA ALA A 144 -5.01 0.12 -21.52
C ALA A 144 -4.79 -1.15 -22.36
N GLN A 145 -5.32 -2.29 -21.91
CA GLN A 145 -5.31 -3.55 -22.67
C GLN A 145 -6.10 -3.45 -23.97
N PHE A 146 -7.27 -2.80 -23.96
CA PHE A 146 -8.04 -2.55 -25.17
C PHE A 146 -7.27 -1.70 -26.19
N GLY A 147 -6.64 -0.60 -25.75
CA GLY A 147 -5.81 0.23 -26.62
C GLY A 147 -4.60 -0.53 -27.18
N SER A 148 -3.99 -1.40 -26.38
CA SER A 148 -2.89 -2.27 -26.83
C SER A 148 -3.36 -3.30 -27.86
N TYR A 149 -4.51 -3.96 -27.63
CA TYR A 149 -5.04 -4.97 -28.53
C TYR A 149 -5.43 -4.38 -29.89
N VAL A 150 -6.08 -3.21 -29.93
CA VAL A 150 -6.34 -2.49 -31.19
C VAL A 150 -5.02 -2.06 -31.86
N GLY A 151 -4.01 -1.69 -31.08
CA GLY A 151 -2.67 -1.41 -31.58
C GLY A 151 -1.99 -2.62 -32.26
N GLN A 152 -2.21 -3.82 -31.74
CA GLN A 152 -1.72 -5.07 -32.36
C GLN A 152 -2.48 -5.38 -33.65
N LEU A 153 -3.81 -5.26 -33.66
CA LEU A 153 -4.63 -5.44 -34.86
C LEU A 153 -4.19 -4.45 -35.97
N LEU A 154 -3.94 -3.19 -35.63
CA LEU A 154 -3.44 -2.19 -36.58
C LEU A 154 -2.10 -2.57 -37.21
N ALA A 155 -1.21 -3.24 -36.45
CA ALA A 155 0.10 -3.68 -36.94
C ALA A 155 0.00 -4.88 -37.89
N VAL A 156 -1.02 -5.74 -37.73
CA VAL A 156 -1.23 -6.96 -38.52
C VAL A 156 -2.11 -6.72 -39.75
N ALA A 157 -2.94 -5.68 -39.75
CA ALA A 157 -3.77 -5.32 -40.90
C ALA A 157 -2.90 -5.14 -42.16
N GLN A 158 -3.35 -5.67 -43.30
CA GLN A 158 -2.70 -5.47 -44.60
C GLN A 158 -3.44 -4.43 -45.44
N ASP A 159 -4.77 -4.48 -45.39
CA ASP A 159 -5.66 -3.57 -46.10
C ASP A 159 -5.61 -2.12 -45.55
N ALA A 160 -5.58 -1.15 -46.46
CA ALA A 160 -5.43 0.27 -46.13
C ALA A 160 -6.71 0.87 -45.50
N GLN A 161 -7.88 0.38 -45.89
CA GLN A 161 -9.18 0.81 -45.37
C GLN A 161 -9.40 0.28 -43.95
N VAL A 162 -9.08 -1.00 -43.71
CA VAL A 162 -9.11 -1.61 -42.36
C VAL A 162 -8.13 -0.90 -41.42
N LYS A 163 -6.92 -0.56 -41.89
CA LYS A 163 -5.95 0.22 -41.11
C LYS A 163 -6.48 1.59 -40.70
N ALA A 164 -7.11 2.31 -41.62
CA ALA A 164 -7.64 3.64 -41.34
C ALA A 164 -8.70 3.59 -40.22
N GLU A 165 -9.58 2.59 -40.27
CA GLU A 165 -10.65 2.43 -39.28
C GLU A 165 -10.13 1.94 -37.92
N LEU A 166 -9.18 1.00 -37.89
CA LEU A 166 -8.52 0.58 -36.64
C LEU A 166 -7.73 1.72 -35.99
N LYS A 167 -7.10 2.58 -36.80
CA LYS A 167 -6.40 3.76 -36.30
C LYS A 167 -7.36 4.73 -35.62
N ALA A 168 -8.48 5.06 -36.27
CA ALA A 168 -9.47 5.94 -35.67
C ALA A 168 -10.14 5.32 -34.42
N LEU A 169 -10.32 3.99 -34.35
CA LEU A 169 -10.74 3.32 -33.12
C LEU A 169 -9.71 3.44 -32.00
N LYS A 170 -8.42 3.28 -32.31
CA LYS A 170 -7.32 3.46 -31.35
C LYS A 170 -7.26 4.89 -30.81
N ASP A 171 -7.47 5.87 -31.67
CA ASP A 171 -7.51 7.28 -31.29
C ASP A 171 -8.72 7.53 -30.36
N ASP A 172 -9.92 7.02 -30.70
CA ASP A 172 -11.12 7.10 -29.84
C ASP A 172 -10.90 6.47 -28.44
N ILE A 173 -10.15 5.37 -28.35
CA ILE A 173 -9.78 4.76 -27.06
C ILE A 173 -8.83 5.67 -26.30
N SER A 174 -7.81 6.19 -26.98
CA SER A 174 -6.76 7.03 -26.39
C SER A 174 -7.28 8.36 -25.85
N PHE A 175 -8.31 8.92 -26.50
CA PHE A 175 -8.96 10.17 -26.07
C PHE A 175 -10.10 9.97 -25.04
N SER A 176 -10.45 8.72 -24.70
CA SER A 176 -11.52 8.42 -23.75
C SER A 176 -11.02 8.21 -22.32
N SER A 177 -11.95 8.20 -21.36
CA SER A 177 -11.62 7.91 -19.96
C SER A 177 -11.04 6.49 -19.83
N ASN A 178 -9.90 6.37 -19.16
CA ASN A 178 -9.23 5.10 -18.88
C ASN A 178 -9.81 4.36 -17.66
N MET A 179 -10.90 4.85 -17.06
CA MET A 179 -11.54 4.23 -15.90
C MET A 179 -12.69 3.31 -16.29
N SER A 180 -12.54 2.02 -16.03
CA SER A 180 -13.66 1.06 -16.03
C SER A 180 -14.53 1.21 -14.76
N GLN A 181 -15.85 1.18 -14.92
CA GLN A 181 -16.84 1.27 -13.83
C GLN A 181 -17.77 0.05 -13.88
N PRO A 182 -18.34 -0.40 -12.73
CA PRO A 182 -19.16 -1.62 -12.68
C PRO A 182 -20.32 -1.65 -13.67
N HIS A 183 -20.96 -0.49 -13.94
CA HIS A 183 -22.09 -0.41 -14.86
C HIS A 183 -21.71 -0.42 -16.35
N VAL A 184 -20.43 -0.27 -16.70
CA VAL A 184 -19.96 -0.39 -18.08
C VAL A 184 -19.23 -1.71 -18.36
N GLN A 185 -19.06 -2.57 -17.35
CA GLN A 185 -18.32 -3.82 -17.46
C GLN A 185 -18.91 -4.78 -18.51
N GLU A 186 -20.24 -4.83 -18.62
CA GLU A 186 -20.91 -5.63 -19.65
C GLU A 186 -20.69 -5.05 -21.05
N ILE A 187 -20.64 -3.72 -21.19
CA ILE A 187 -20.34 -3.05 -22.46
C ILE A 187 -18.87 -3.30 -22.86
N GLU A 188 -17.96 -3.31 -21.88
CA GLU A 188 -16.55 -3.65 -22.10
C GLU A 188 -16.35 -5.12 -22.49
N ARG A 189 -17.17 -6.04 -21.96
CA ARG A 189 -17.19 -7.45 -22.39
C ARG A 189 -17.65 -7.58 -23.85
N GLN A 190 -18.70 -6.85 -24.23
CA GLN A 190 -19.18 -6.79 -25.61
C GLN A 190 -18.11 -6.20 -26.55
N PHE A 191 -17.38 -5.18 -26.09
CA PHE A 191 -16.28 -4.60 -26.85
C PHE A 191 -15.14 -5.60 -27.07
N SER A 192 -14.79 -6.38 -26.05
CA SER A 192 -13.81 -7.46 -26.19
C SER A 192 -14.22 -8.49 -27.23
N ALA A 193 -15.48 -8.93 -27.21
CA ALA A 193 -16.00 -9.89 -28.18
C ALA A 193 -16.02 -9.31 -29.62
N ALA A 194 -16.30 -8.01 -29.76
CA ALA A 194 -16.25 -7.33 -31.05
C ALA A 194 -14.82 -7.23 -31.59
N LEU A 195 -13.82 -6.95 -30.75
CA LEU A 195 -12.42 -6.95 -31.18
C LEU A 195 -11.92 -8.35 -31.56
N GLU A 196 -12.39 -9.39 -30.87
CA GLU A 196 -12.10 -10.79 -31.24
C GLU A 196 -12.72 -11.15 -32.60
N ALA A 197 -13.94 -10.69 -32.89
CA ALA A 197 -14.56 -10.85 -34.22
C ALA A 197 -13.74 -10.15 -35.32
N VAL A 198 -13.25 -8.93 -35.07
CA VAL A 198 -12.34 -8.22 -36.00
C VAL A 198 -11.05 -9.03 -36.22
N SER A 199 -10.45 -9.55 -35.15
CA SER A 199 -9.25 -10.39 -35.24
C SER A 199 -9.48 -11.65 -36.06
N ASN A 200 -10.62 -12.31 -35.87
CA ASN A 200 -10.97 -13.54 -36.59
C ASN A 200 -11.22 -13.26 -38.08
N SER A 201 -11.94 -12.19 -38.40
CA SER A 201 -12.18 -11.71 -39.77
C SER A 201 -10.86 -11.43 -40.50
N MET A 202 -9.93 -10.72 -39.83
CA MET A 202 -8.60 -10.43 -40.38
C MET A 202 -7.74 -11.69 -40.56
N SER A 203 -7.89 -12.69 -39.69
CA SER A 203 -7.13 -13.95 -39.76
C SER A 203 -7.69 -14.91 -40.81
N ALA A 204 -8.99 -14.82 -41.07
CA ALA A 204 -9.70 -15.60 -42.10
C ALA A 204 -9.58 -14.99 -43.51
N ASP A 205 -8.88 -13.87 -43.65
CA ASP A 205 -8.74 -13.10 -44.89
C ASP A 205 -10.11 -12.74 -45.52
N GLU A 206 -11.08 -12.45 -44.66
CA GLU A 206 -12.41 -12.00 -45.08
C GLU A 206 -12.31 -10.64 -45.81
N PRO A 207 -13.23 -10.38 -46.74
CA PRO A 207 -13.16 -9.17 -47.54
C PRO A 207 -13.20 -7.91 -46.66
N ALA A 208 -12.48 -6.88 -47.11
CA ALA A 208 -12.17 -5.70 -46.30
C ALA A 208 -13.43 -4.95 -45.83
N ASP A 209 -14.52 -5.00 -46.59
CA ASP A 209 -15.82 -4.43 -46.25
C ASP A 209 -16.45 -5.10 -45.02
N VAL A 210 -16.35 -6.43 -44.90
CA VAL A 210 -16.83 -7.19 -43.74
C VAL A 210 -16.01 -6.83 -42.49
N THR A 211 -14.69 -6.82 -42.63
CA THR A 211 -13.78 -6.46 -41.53
C THR A 211 -14.01 -5.01 -41.07
N VAL A 212 -14.21 -4.07 -42.01
CA VAL A 212 -14.53 -2.66 -41.71
C VAL A 212 -15.86 -2.53 -40.98
N GLY A 213 -16.88 -3.30 -41.36
CA GLY A 213 -18.16 -3.36 -40.65
C GLY A 213 -18.00 -3.75 -39.17
N LEU A 214 -17.19 -4.78 -38.90
CA LEU A 214 -16.90 -5.24 -37.54
C LEU A 214 -16.12 -4.20 -36.72
N VAL A 215 -15.19 -3.47 -37.35
CA VAL A 215 -14.49 -2.35 -36.70
C VAL A 215 -15.45 -1.21 -36.36
N HIS A 216 -16.44 -0.95 -37.23
CA HIS A 216 -17.47 0.05 -36.97
C HIS A 216 -18.37 -0.33 -35.79
N ASP A 217 -18.74 -1.61 -35.69
CA ASP A 217 -19.50 -2.14 -34.55
C ASP A 217 -18.72 -2.02 -33.25
N ALA A 218 -17.43 -2.37 -33.26
CA ALA A 218 -16.54 -2.17 -32.11
C ALA A 218 -16.49 -0.70 -31.70
N ARG A 219 -16.37 0.24 -32.65
CA ARG A 219 -16.39 1.68 -32.37
C ARG A 219 -17.72 2.14 -31.77
N ASN A 220 -18.86 1.61 -32.23
CA ASN A 220 -20.17 1.94 -31.70
C ASN A 220 -20.35 1.44 -30.25
N ILE A 221 -19.85 0.24 -29.94
CA ILE A 221 -19.83 -0.27 -28.56
C ILE A 221 -18.95 0.62 -27.67
N TRP A 222 -17.78 1.04 -28.16
CA TRP A 222 -16.90 1.96 -27.42
C TRP A 222 -17.57 3.30 -27.12
N LYS A 223 -18.28 3.88 -28.09
CA LYS A 223 -19.04 5.12 -27.90
C LYS A 223 -20.17 4.95 -26.88
N LYS A 224 -20.88 3.82 -26.89
CA LYS A 224 -21.90 3.49 -25.87
C LYS A 224 -21.31 3.43 -24.47
N ARG A 225 -20.12 2.82 -24.32
CA ARG A 225 -19.39 2.79 -23.05
C ARG A 225 -19.05 4.20 -22.56
N ASN A 226 -18.54 5.07 -23.43
CA ASN A 226 -18.21 6.45 -23.08
C ASN A 226 -19.45 7.27 -22.69
N ALA A 227 -20.58 7.08 -23.38
CA ALA A 227 -21.85 7.73 -23.01
C ALA A 227 -22.39 7.23 -21.65
N ALA A 228 -22.26 5.93 -21.36
CA ALA A 228 -22.66 5.36 -20.08
C ALA A 228 -21.77 5.84 -18.91
N LEU A 229 -20.51 6.17 -19.18
CA LEU A 229 -19.62 6.78 -18.19
C LEU A 229 -19.99 8.24 -17.88
N THR A 230 -20.51 9.00 -18.84
CA THR A 230 -20.87 10.42 -18.64
C THR A 230 -22.29 10.62 -18.12
N ALA A 231 -23.17 9.63 -18.26
CA ALA A 231 -24.57 9.69 -17.82
C ALA A 231 -24.75 9.61 -16.29
N VAL A 232 -23.75 9.12 -15.55
CA VAL A 232 -23.79 9.02 -14.09
C VAL A 232 -23.08 10.25 -13.50
N LYS A 233 -23.88 11.25 -13.11
CA LYS A 233 -23.43 12.41 -12.31
C LYS A 233 -23.73 12.18 -10.83
#